data_AF-A0A261D303-F1
#
_entry.id   AF-A0A261D303-F1
#
_cell.length_a   1.000
_cell.length_b   1.000
_cell.length_c   1.000
_cell.angle_alpha   90.00
_cell.angle_beta   90.00
_cell.angle_gamma   90.00
#
_symmetry.space_group_name_H-M   'P 1'
#
loop_
_entity.id
_entity.type
_entity.pdbx_description
1 polymer ?
#
loop_
_entity_poly.entity_id
_entity_poly.type
_entity_poly.pdbx_seq_one_letter_code
_entity_poly.pdbx_strand_id
1 'polypeptide(L)' 'MTEHSHRTPETMSDDELVQHIKDLRARVQAAFDSTTPEGDQLEHNGSRGELEHANEVARTRSIDVPPGR' A
#
# COMPACT_ATOMS: atom_id res chain seq x y z
N MET A 1 9.38 2.27 25.70
CA MET A 1 9.01 1.09 24.90
C MET A 1 7.80 1.45 24.08
N THR A 2 8.03 1.97 22.87
CA THR A 2 7.03 2.04 21.80
C THR A 2 7.85 2.08 20.51
N GLU A 3 8.46 0.93 20.19
CA GLU A 3 8.78 0.61 18.80
C GLU A 3 7.44 0.45 18.08
N HIS A 4 6.78 1.58 17.78
CA HIS A 4 6.01 1.67 16.57
C HIS A 4 7.04 1.59 15.46
N SER A 5 7.50 0.38 15.15
CA SER A 5 8.19 0.13 13.91
C SER A 5 7.24 0.63 12.85
N HIS A 6 7.55 1.80 12.30
CA HIS A 6 7.10 2.18 10.98
C HIS A 6 7.65 1.08 10.07
N ARG A 7 6.91 -0.04 9.97
CA ARG A 7 7.25 -1.16 9.10
C ARG A 7 7.19 -0.59 7.70
N THR A 8 8.34 -0.18 7.20
CA THR A 8 8.47 0.23 5.81
C THR A 8 8.36 -1.04 4.96
N PRO A 9 7.85 -0.95 3.73
CA PRO A 9 7.82 -2.09 2.80
C PRO A 9 9.21 -2.74 2.64
N GLU A 10 10.29 -2.00 2.85
CA GLU A 10 11.69 -2.47 2.87
C GLU A 10 12.05 -3.37 4.07
N THR A 11 11.25 -3.38 5.14
CA THR A 11 11.48 -4.22 6.32
C THR A 11 10.51 -5.38 6.42
N MET A 12 9.48 -5.41 5.56
CA MET A 12 8.49 -6.48 5.49
C MET A 12 9.08 -7.73 4.83
N SER A 13 8.60 -8.90 5.24
CA SER A 13 8.84 -10.16 4.51
C SER A 13 8.11 -10.13 3.16
N ASP A 14 8.50 -10.98 2.21
CA ASP A 14 7.91 -10.97 0.87
C ASP A 14 6.38 -11.20 0.89
N ASP A 15 5.91 -12.18 1.68
CA ASP A 15 4.47 -12.41 1.91
C ASP A 15 3.76 -11.21 2.54
N GLU A 16 4.39 -10.58 3.54
CA GLU A 16 3.83 -9.40 4.22
C GLU A 16 3.75 -8.21 3.26
N LEU A 17 4.76 -8.01 2.41
CA LEU A 17 4.80 -6.98 1.40
C LEU A 17 3.70 -7.19 0.34
N VAL A 18 3.50 -8.43 -0.11
CA VAL A 18 2.40 -8.77 -1.04
C VAL A 18 1.04 -8.47 -0.42
N GLN A 19 0.82 -8.85 0.84
CA GLN A 19 -0.43 -8.56 1.55
C GLN A 19 -0.63 -7.05 1.74
N HIS A 20 0.42 -6.33 2.12
CA HIS A 20 0.39 -4.88 2.30
C HIS A 20 0.04 -4.15 1.01
N ILE A 21 0.63 -4.55 -0.13
CA ILE A 21 0.29 -3.99 -1.45
C ILE A 21 -1.17 -4.27 -1.83
N LYS A 22 -1.69 -5.46 -1.53
CA LYS A 22 -3.11 -5.79 -1.78
C LYS A 22 -4.05 -4.92 -0.96
N ASP A 23 -3.74 -4.73 0.32
CA ASP A 23 -4.54 -3.88 1.22
C ASP A 23 -4.55 -2.41 0.75
N LEU A 24 -3.39 -1.88 0.38
CA LEU A 24 -3.27 -0.53 -0.18
C LEU A 24 -4.08 -0.36 -1.47
N ARG A 25 -4.04 -1.35 -2.37
CA ARG A 25 -4.86 -1.34 -3.59
C ARG A 25 -6.35 -1.36 -3.29
N ALA A 26 -6.78 -2.16 -2.32
CA ALA A 26 -8.18 -2.22 -1.92
C ALA A 26 -8.65 -0.89 -1.34
N ARG A 27 -7.82 -0.21 -0.53
CA ARG A 27 -8.11 1.13 0.00
C ARG A 27 -8.19 2.18 -1.10
N VAL A 28 -7.23 2.19 -2.02
CA VAL A 28 -7.23 3.11 -3.18
C VAL A 28 -8.47 2.88 -4.05
N GLN A 29 -8.84 1.63 -4.32
CA GLN A 29 -10.03 1.31 -5.10
C GLN A 29 -11.32 1.69 -4.37
N ALA A 30 -11.44 1.38 -3.08
CA ALA A 30 -12.59 1.75 -2.27
C ALA A 30 -12.77 3.27 -2.16
N ALA A 31 -11.67 4.03 -2.09
CA ALA A 31 -11.70 5.49 -2.13
C ALA A 31 -12.15 6.00 -3.51
N PHE A 32 -11.77 5.33 -4.60
CA PHE A 32 -12.20 5.68 -5.96
C PHE A 32 -13.71 5.41 -6.17
N ASP A 33 -14.25 4.35 -5.57
CA ASP A 33 -15.68 4.02 -5.58
C ASP A 33 -16.49 4.87 -4.59
N SER A 34 -15.87 5.43 -3.55
CA SER A 34 -16.50 6.30 -2.55
C SER A 34 -16.67 7.72 -3.10
N THR A 35 -17.91 8.15 -3.32
CA THR A 35 -18.27 9.51 -3.78
C THR A 35 -18.02 10.64 -2.75
N THR A 36 -17.13 10.45 -1.78
CA THR A 36 -16.94 11.38 -0.64
C THR A 36 -15.76 12.33 -0.91
N PRO A 37 -16.00 13.64 -1.16
CA PRO A 37 -15.04 14.46 -1.91
C PRO A 37 -13.96 15.20 -1.10
N GLU A 38 -14.05 15.34 0.23
CA GLU A 38 -13.26 16.40 0.90
C GLU A 38 -12.33 15.94 2.04
N GLY A 39 -12.66 14.88 2.78
CA GLY A 39 -11.80 14.34 3.85
C GLY A 39 -10.83 13.23 3.38
N ASP A 40 -11.27 12.44 2.39
CA ASP A 40 -10.60 11.20 1.97
C ASP A 40 -9.44 11.44 0.99
N GLN A 41 -9.38 12.61 0.33
CA GLN A 41 -8.38 12.89 -0.71
C GLN A 41 -6.93 12.96 -0.19
N LEU A 42 -6.73 13.46 1.03
CA LEU A 42 -5.40 13.52 1.65
C LEU A 42 -4.89 12.13 2.06
N GLU A 43 -5.77 11.30 2.62
CA GLU A 43 -5.45 9.90 2.97
C GLU A 43 -5.29 9.03 1.70
N HIS A 44 -6.05 9.32 0.64
CA HIS A 44 -5.94 8.68 -0.66
C HIS A 44 -4.60 8.99 -1.34
N ASN A 45 -4.14 10.24 -1.33
CA ASN A 45 -2.86 10.59 -1.92
C ASN A 45 -1.67 9.97 -1.16
N GLY A 46 -1.80 9.85 0.17
CA GLY A 46 -0.85 9.10 1.00
C GLY A 46 -0.83 7.61 0.67
N SER A 47 -2.00 6.98 0.58
CA SER A 47 -2.13 5.54 0.26
C SER A 47 -1.63 5.21 -1.15
N ARG A 48 -1.82 6.11 -2.12
CA ARG A 48 -1.29 5.93 -3.48
C ARG A 48 0.23 6.03 -3.52
N GLY A 49 0.82 7.01 -2.83
CA GLY A 49 2.27 7.13 -2.72
C GLY A 49 2.90 5.93 -2.01
N GLU A 50 2.27 5.44 -0.94
CA GLU A 50 2.70 4.23 -0.23
C GLU A 50 2.59 2.99 -1.13
N LEU A 51 1.52 2.88 -1.92
CA LEU A 51 1.35 1.80 -2.89
C LEU A 51 2.44 1.83 -3.97
N GLU A 52 2.75 2.99 -4.54
CA GLU A 52 3.83 3.14 -5.54
C GLU A 52 5.18 2.74 -4.94
N HIS A 53 5.49 3.19 -3.72
CA HIS A 53 6.70 2.81 -3.01
C HIS A 53 6.76 1.29 -2.74
N ALA A 54 5.69 0.68 -2.25
CA ALA A 54 5.64 -0.75 -1.96
C ALA A 54 5.81 -1.60 -3.24
N ASN A 55 5.24 -1.16 -4.37
CA ASN A 55 5.47 -1.80 -5.67
C ASN A 55 6.93 -1.68 -6.14
N GLU A 56 7.58 -0.54 -5.92
CA GLU A 56 9.00 -0.36 -6.25
C GLU A 56 9.89 -1.32 -5.44
N VAL A 57 9.62 -1.47 -4.14
CA VAL A 57 10.32 -2.43 -3.28
C VAL A 57 10.09 -3.86 -3.76
N ALA A 58 8.84 -4.23 -4.08
CA ALA A 58 8.51 -5.56 -4.59
C ALA A 58 9.23 -5.85 -5.91
N ARG A 59 9.28 -4.88 -6.82
CA ARG A 59 10.01 -4.98 -8.09
C ARG A 59 11.52 -5.14 -7.88
N THR A 60 12.10 -4.37 -6.95
CA THR A 60 13.53 -4.46 -6.60
C THR A 60 13.89 -5.85 -6.06
N ARG A 61 12.95 -6.47 -5.34
CA ARG A 61 13.10 -7.83 -4.80
C ARG A 61 12.68 -8.93 -5.77
N SER A 62 12.25 -8.59 -6.99
CA SER A 62 11.71 -9.55 -7.98
C SER A 62 10.52 -10.37 -7.44
N ILE A 63 9.69 -9.77 -6.60
CA ILE A 63 8.47 -10.37 -6.07
C ILE A 63 7.34 -10.15 -7.07
N ASP A 64 6.70 -11.24 -7.50
CA ASP A 64 5.51 -11.17 -8.34
C ASP A 64 4.30 -10.79 -7.48
N VAL A 65 3.81 -9.56 -7.66
CA VAL A 65 2.60 -9.08 -6.99
C VAL A 65 1.43 -9.23 -7.97
N PRO A 66 0.50 -10.17 -7.73
CA PRO A 66 -0.59 -10.39 -8.66
C PRO A 66 -1.47 -9.15 -8.81
N PRO A 67 -2.00 -8.86 -10.01
CA PRO A 67 -3.01 -7.83 -10.17
C PRO A 67 -4.23 -8.21 -9.33
N GLY A 68 -4.48 -7.44 -8.26
CA GLY A 68 -5.69 -7.55 -7.44
C GLY A 68 -6.93 -7.58 -8.32
N ARG A 69 -7.78 -8.58 -8.09
CA ARG A 69 -9.03 -8.87 -8.81
C ARG A 69 -10.20 -8.23 -8.08
#